data_AF-A0A9Q0UDG9-F1
#
_entry.id   AF-A0A9Q0UDG9-F1
#
_cell.length_a   1.000
_cell.length_b   1.000
_cell.length_c   1.000
_cell.angle_alpha   90.00
_cell.angle_beta   90.00
_cell.angle_gamma   90.00
#
_symmetry.space_group_name_H-M   'P 1'
#
loop_
_entity.id
_entity.type
_entity.pdbx_description
1 polymer ?
#
loop_
_entity_poly.entity_id
_entity_poly.type
_entity_poly.pdbx_seq_one_letter_code
_entity_poly.pdbx_strand_id
1 'polypeptide(L)'
;MAPRLLDVYFAISLRDVNDSLICALIPLLMLRNDTMFPDKIFSYEVRKRLLEFMLAAFQRSPNFIALLKKPIMDRLGEAYDSPAKTELALQLCWAIGEHGGGGGSHKDAARELFESLELLLYENLSSSRLGLRESALRSGGESSRKSSQSRLLCFVVTAIAKLASYHRELLPRARVSLGKVARSRMSDVRVWKRARDYLGLMNEPAICLSVLGPSRPSDGNMQKPGTVNWSEGDTKMIAHIPFYILGEQEGPPFHDFSFSDILPRR
;
A
#
# COMPACT_ATOMS: atom_id res chain seq x y z
N MET A 1 -19.78 -26.49 -2.04
CA MET A 1 -20.55 -25.72 -3.05
C MET A 1 -20.56 -24.22 -2.76
N ALA A 2 -20.87 -23.80 -1.53
CA ALA A 2 -20.94 -22.38 -1.16
C ALA A 2 -19.74 -21.48 -1.55
N PRO A 3 -18.46 -21.91 -1.48
CA PRO A 3 -17.35 -21.06 -1.93
C PRO A 3 -17.38 -20.74 -3.44
N ARG A 4 -17.78 -21.70 -4.28
CA ARG A 4 -17.91 -21.49 -5.74
C ARG A 4 -19.09 -20.56 -6.09
N LEU A 5 -20.16 -20.60 -5.30
CA LEU A 5 -21.28 -19.68 -5.48
C LEU A 5 -20.88 -18.24 -5.12
N LEU A 6 -20.04 -18.07 -4.10
CA LEU A 6 -19.45 -16.77 -3.79
C LEU A 6 -18.55 -16.26 -4.92
N ASP A 7 -17.75 -17.12 -5.55
CA ASP A 7 -16.93 -16.73 -6.71
C ASP A 7 -17.80 -16.15 -7.83
N VAL A 8 -18.92 -16.82 -8.17
CA VAL A 8 -19.86 -16.36 -9.20
C VAL A 8 -20.55 -15.06 -8.77
N TYR A 9 -21.02 -14.98 -7.52
CA TYR A 9 -21.67 -13.80 -6.98
C TYR A 9 -20.75 -12.57 -7.02
N PHE A 10 -19.49 -12.73 -6.60
CA PHE A 10 -18.49 -11.67 -6.62
C PHE A 10 -18.06 -11.28 -8.02
N ALA A 11 -17.92 -12.24 -8.93
CA ALA A 11 -17.60 -11.97 -10.32
C ALA A 11 -18.70 -11.14 -11.01
N ILE A 12 -19.97 -11.49 -10.78
CA ILE A 12 -21.13 -10.72 -11.29
C ILE A 12 -21.19 -9.35 -10.61
N SER A 13 -21.02 -9.30 -9.28
CA SER A 13 -21.05 -8.04 -8.54
C SER A 13 -19.99 -7.04 -9.02
N LEU A 14 -18.77 -7.50 -9.26
CA LEU A 14 -17.69 -6.64 -9.78
C LEU A 14 -17.91 -6.18 -11.23
N ARG A 15 -18.84 -6.79 -11.98
CA ARG A 15 -19.15 -6.40 -13.36
C ARG A 15 -20.36 -5.49 -13.43
N ASP A 16 -21.45 -5.88 -12.78
CA ASP A 16 -22.77 -5.33 -13.06
C ASP A 16 -23.31 -4.44 -11.93
N VAL A 17 -22.76 -4.54 -10.72
CA VAL A 17 -23.22 -3.76 -9.57
C VAL A 17 -22.55 -2.38 -9.57
N ASN A 18 -23.33 -1.36 -9.18
CA ASN A 18 -22.86 0.01 -9.08
C ASN A 18 -21.90 0.22 -7.90
N ASP A 19 -21.13 1.29 -7.98
CA ASP A 19 -20.08 1.58 -7.02
C ASP A 19 -20.61 1.84 -5.60
N SER A 20 -21.81 2.41 -5.46
CA SER A 20 -22.41 2.66 -4.14
C SER A 20 -22.77 1.39 -3.39
N LEU A 21 -23.34 0.38 -4.07
CA LEU A 21 -23.67 -0.90 -3.45
C LEU A 21 -22.39 -1.70 -3.15
N ILE A 22 -21.38 -1.68 -4.03
CA ILE A 22 -20.09 -2.34 -3.76
C ILE A 22 -19.42 -1.69 -2.54
N CYS A 23 -19.41 -0.35 -2.47
CA CYS A 23 -18.84 0.37 -1.34
C CYS A 23 -19.57 0.04 -0.03
N ALA A 24 -20.90 -0.11 -0.06
CA ALA A 24 -21.68 -0.51 1.11
C ALA A 24 -21.46 -1.99 1.51
N LEU A 25 -21.15 -2.86 0.54
CA LEU A 25 -20.90 -4.28 0.78
C LEU A 25 -19.56 -4.53 1.51
N ILE A 26 -18.52 -3.76 1.19
CA ILE A 26 -17.16 -3.98 1.75
C ILE A 26 -17.14 -4.03 3.29
N PRO A 27 -17.72 -3.06 4.04
CA PRO A 27 -17.76 -3.13 5.51
C PRO A 27 -18.51 -4.36 6.04
N LEU A 28 -19.55 -4.82 5.36
CA LEU A 28 -20.29 -6.02 5.74
C LEU A 28 -19.40 -7.27 5.61
N LEU A 29 -18.58 -7.34 4.56
CA LEU A 29 -17.62 -8.43 4.37
C LEU A 29 -16.50 -8.39 5.41
N MET A 30 -16.01 -7.19 5.76
CA MET A 30 -15.04 -6.99 6.84
C MET A 30 -15.58 -7.53 8.18
N LEU A 31 -16.82 -7.21 8.53
CA LEU A 31 -17.47 -7.69 9.76
C LEU A 31 -17.69 -9.22 9.73
N ARG A 32 -18.03 -9.77 8.56
CA ARG A 32 -18.24 -11.21 8.41
C ARG A 32 -16.97 -12.04 8.54
N ASN A 33 -15.78 -11.46 8.33
CA ASN A 33 -14.50 -12.17 8.47
C ASN A 33 -14.34 -12.90 9.82
N ASP A 34 -14.96 -12.36 10.88
CA ASP A 34 -14.92 -12.90 12.24
C ASP A 34 -16.07 -13.85 12.58
N THR A 35 -17.19 -13.80 11.84
CA THR A 35 -18.43 -14.54 12.16
C THR A 35 -18.72 -15.62 11.11
N MET A 36 -17.76 -16.54 10.93
CA MET A 36 -17.86 -17.66 9.98
C MET A 36 -18.20 -18.97 10.68
N PHE A 37 -18.79 -19.89 9.92
CA PHE A 37 -19.09 -21.25 10.36
C PHE A 37 -17.79 -21.95 10.85
N PRO A 38 -17.81 -22.69 11.98
CA PRO A 38 -16.60 -23.16 12.66
C PRO A 38 -15.76 -24.20 11.91
N ASP A 39 -16.10 -24.54 10.67
CA ASP A 39 -15.27 -25.37 9.81
C ASP A 39 -14.05 -24.59 9.29
N LYS A 40 -12.84 -25.09 9.57
CA LYS A 40 -11.58 -24.39 9.29
C LYS A 40 -11.30 -24.27 7.79
N ILE A 41 -11.57 -25.32 7.02
CA ILE A 41 -11.30 -25.35 5.58
C ILE A 41 -12.26 -24.41 4.87
N PHE A 42 -13.55 -24.53 5.17
CA PHE A 42 -14.59 -23.66 4.67
C PHE A 42 -14.33 -22.19 5.01
N SER A 43 -14.05 -21.89 6.28
CA SER A 43 -13.74 -20.53 6.71
C SER A 43 -12.53 -19.95 5.97
N TYR A 44 -11.47 -20.73 5.80
CA TYR A 44 -10.29 -20.30 5.06
C TYR A 44 -10.63 -19.97 3.60
N GLU A 45 -11.33 -20.89 2.92
CA GLU A 45 -11.72 -20.69 1.52
C GLU A 45 -12.61 -19.45 1.36
N VAL A 46 -13.63 -19.28 2.21
CA VAL A 46 -14.52 -18.12 2.17
C VAL A 46 -13.77 -16.82 2.43
N ARG A 47 -12.94 -16.76 3.48
CA ARG A 47 -12.15 -15.55 3.80
C ARG A 47 -11.23 -15.16 2.64
N LYS A 48 -10.59 -16.12 2.00
CA LYS A 48 -9.77 -15.88 0.81
C LYS A 48 -10.58 -15.17 -0.28
N ARG A 49 -11.80 -15.63 -0.58
CA ARG A 49 -12.68 -15.00 -1.58
C ARG A 49 -13.12 -13.60 -1.18
N LEU A 50 -13.45 -13.40 0.11
CA LEU A 50 -13.81 -12.08 0.61
C LEU A 50 -12.67 -11.09 0.39
N LEU A 51 -11.44 -11.50 0.73
CA LEU A 51 -10.24 -10.66 0.57
C LEU A 51 -9.98 -10.36 -0.91
N GLU A 52 -10.04 -11.37 -1.79
CA GLU A 52 -9.87 -11.22 -3.23
C GLU A 52 -10.91 -10.25 -3.82
N PHE A 53 -12.19 -10.38 -3.43
CA PHE A 53 -13.24 -9.46 -3.85
C PHE A 53 -12.99 -8.03 -3.36
N MET A 54 -12.64 -7.84 -2.08
CA MET A 54 -12.37 -6.50 -1.54
C MET A 54 -11.20 -5.83 -2.26
N LEU A 55 -10.11 -6.56 -2.52
CA LEU A 55 -8.98 -6.04 -3.29
C LEU A 55 -9.36 -5.68 -4.72
N ALA A 56 -10.14 -6.53 -5.39
CA ALA A 56 -10.64 -6.25 -6.73
C ALA A 56 -11.57 -5.02 -6.75
N ALA A 57 -12.39 -4.84 -5.71
CA ALA A 57 -13.25 -3.67 -5.56
C ALA A 57 -12.42 -2.38 -5.36
N PHE A 58 -11.40 -2.40 -4.51
CA PHE A 58 -10.48 -1.26 -4.35
C PHE A 58 -9.69 -0.97 -5.63
N GLN A 59 -9.32 -2.00 -6.38
CA GLN A 59 -8.65 -1.83 -7.66
C GLN A 59 -9.56 -1.22 -8.73
N ARG A 60 -10.85 -1.60 -8.75
CA ARG A 60 -11.85 -1.02 -9.65
C ARG A 60 -12.12 0.44 -9.29
N SER A 61 -12.29 0.74 -8.00
CA SER A 61 -12.67 2.07 -7.51
C SER A 61 -11.82 2.47 -6.30
N PRO A 62 -10.62 3.06 -6.53
CA PRO A 62 -9.68 3.44 -5.46
C PRO A 62 -10.28 4.38 -4.40
N ASN A 63 -11.19 5.26 -4.81
CA ASN A 63 -11.93 6.18 -3.95
C ASN A 63 -12.67 5.49 -2.79
N PHE A 64 -13.00 4.20 -2.90
CA PHE A 64 -13.59 3.44 -1.79
C PHE A 64 -12.72 3.44 -0.54
N ILE A 65 -11.39 3.49 -0.67
CA ILE A 65 -10.50 3.54 0.49
C ILE A 65 -10.72 4.84 1.29
N ALA A 66 -10.91 5.97 0.61
CA ALA A 66 -11.20 7.24 1.27
C ALA A 66 -12.59 7.25 1.91
N LEU A 67 -13.60 6.71 1.21
CA LEU A 67 -14.97 6.61 1.72
C LEU A 67 -15.07 5.69 2.94
N LEU A 68 -14.32 4.58 2.92
CA LEU A 68 -14.32 3.54 3.94
C LEU A 68 -13.20 3.70 4.98
N LYS A 69 -12.58 4.88 5.06
CA LYS A 69 -11.45 5.14 5.97
C LYS A 69 -11.75 4.71 7.41
N LYS A 70 -12.94 5.03 7.94
CA LYS A 70 -13.36 4.68 9.30
C LYS A 70 -13.43 3.15 9.50
N PRO A 71 -14.24 2.39 8.74
CA PRO A 71 -14.23 0.93 8.80
C PRO A 71 -12.84 0.31 8.68
N ILE A 72 -12.00 0.84 7.77
CA ILE A 72 -10.65 0.35 7.56
C ILE A 72 -9.79 0.55 8.82
N MET A 73 -9.80 1.75 9.41
CA MET A 73 -9.05 2.06 10.62
C MET A 73 -9.49 1.20 11.81
N ASP A 74 -10.79 0.97 11.96
CA ASP A 74 -11.33 0.09 13.02
C ASP A 74 -10.77 -1.34 12.87
N ARG A 75 -10.76 -1.89 11.64
CA ARG A 75 -10.20 -3.23 11.39
C ARG A 75 -8.68 -3.29 11.60
N LEU A 76 -7.95 -2.21 11.35
CA LEU A 76 -6.51 -2.13 11.63
C LEU A 76 -6.21 -2.13 13.14
N GLY A 77 -7.06 -1.50 13.95
CA GLY A 77 -6.93 -1.50 15.41
C GLY A 77 -7.10 -2.91 16.02
N GLU A 78 -7.92 -3.75 15.40
CA GLU A 78 -8.21 -5.13 15.85
C GLU A 78 -7.21 -6.18 15.30
N ALA A 79 -6.15 -5.76 14.60
CA ALA A 79 -5.30 -6.66 13.82
C ALA A 79 -4.61 -7.78 14.62
N TYR A 80 -4.44 -7.59 15.94
CA TYR A 80 -3.72 -8.53 16.82
C TYR A 80 -4.62 -9.52 17.56
N ASP A 81 -5.95 -9.39 17.46
CA ASP A 81 -6.90 -10.25 18.18
C ASP A 81 -6.91 -11.68 17.64
N SER A 82 -6.80 -11.85 16.32
CA SER A 82 -6.89 -13.16 15.66
C SER A 82 -6.06 -13.19 14.37
N PRO A 83 -5.57 -14.37 13.93
CA PRO A 83 -4.82 -14.48 12.68
C PRO A 83 -5.64 -14.07 11.45
N ALA A 84 -6.95 -14.28 11.46
CA ALA A 84 -7.84 -13.86 10.39
C ALA A 84 -7.97 -12.33 10.30
N LYS A 85 -8.00 -11.65 11.45
CA LYS A 85 -7.97 -10.19 11.53
C LYS A 85 -6.61 -9.64 11.10
N THR A 86 -5.51 -10.32 11.44
CA THR A 86 -4.17 -9.95 10.95
C THR A 86 -4.09 -10.03 9.42
N GLU A 87 -4.59 -11.10 8.79
CA GLU A 87 -4.59 -11.20 7.32
C GLU A 87 -5.45 -10.12 6.67
N LEU A 88 -6.63 -9.80 7.24
CA LEU A 88 -7.45 -8.70 6.76
C LEU A 88 -6.69 -7.37 6.87
N ALA A 89 -6.11 -7.07 8.03
CA ALA A 89 -5.34 -5.85 8.25
C ALA A 89 -4.15 -5.71 7.29
N LEU A 90 -3.47 -6.82 6.96
CA LEU A 90 -2.39 -6.82 5.96
C LEU A 90 -2.90 -6.40 4.58
N GLN A 91 -4.04 -6.93 4.14
CA GLN A 91 -4.62 -6.56 2.84
C GLN A 91 -5.10 -5.11 2.82
N LEU A 92 -5.67 -4.62 3.92
CA LEU A 92 -6.09 -3.22 4.03
C LEU A 92 -4.90 -2.26 4.03
N CYS A 93 -3.83 -2.56 4.77
CA CYS A 93 -2.57 -1.80 4.73
C CYS A 93 -1.99 -1.77 3.31
N TRP A 94 -1.99 -2.91 2.61
CA TRP A 94 -1.53 -2.96 1.24
C TRP A 94 -2.38 -2.09 0.32
N ALA A 95 -3.71 -2.18 0.42
CA ALA A 95 -4.65 -1.41 -0.40
C ALA A 95 -4.49 0.10 -0.17
N ILE A 96 -4.36 0.54 1.09
CA ILE A 96 -4.09 1.95 1.43
C ILE A 96 -2.85 2.46 0.70
N GLY A 97 -1.74 1.71 0.75
CA GLY A 97 -0.50 2.09 0.09
C GLY A 97 -0.61 2.07 -1.43
N GLU A 98 -1.14 0.98 -2.00
CA GLU A 98 -1.23 0.77 -3.45
C GLU A 98 -2.06 1.86 -4.15
N HIS A 99 -3.14 2.29 -3.51
CA HIS A 99 -4.10 3.22 -4.09
C HIS A 99 -3.98 4.64 -3.52
N GLY A 100 -2.87 4.96 -2.84
CA GLY A 100 -2.63 6.31 -2.32
C GLY A 100 -3.72 6.80 -1.37
N GLY A 101 -4.34 5.91 -0.58
CA GLY A 101 -5.39 6.28 0.38
C GLY A 101 -6.71 6.78 -0.26
N GLY A 102 -6.95 6.49 -1.53
CA GLY A 102 -8.14 6.94 -2.26
C GLY A 102 -7.88 7.65 -3.59
N GLY A 103 -6.61 7.81 -3.97
CA GLY A 103 -6.18 8.55 -5.16
C GLY A 103 -5.86 10.03 -4.89
N GLY A 104 -5.44 10.75 -5.93
CA GLY A 104 -4.87 12.11 -5.83
C GLY A 104 -5.82 13.19 -5.30
N SER A 105 -7.12 13.00 -5.47
CA SER A 105 -8.14 13.93 -4.99
C SER A 105 -8.44 13.80 -3.49
N HIS A 106 -8.04 12.70 -2.84
CA HIS A 106 -8.42 12.39 -1.46
C HIS A 106 -7.29 12.66 -0.44
N LYS A 107 -6.67 13.84 -0.52
CA LYS A 107 -5.52 14.20 0.33
C LYS A 107 -5.81 14.12 1.83
N ASP A 108 -6.97 14.60 2.26
CA ASP A 108 -7.35 14.60 3.68
C ASP A 108 -7.55 13.19 4.22
N ALA A 109 -8.21 12.32 3.45
CA ALA A 109 -8.35 10.91 3.81
C ALA A 109 -6.99 10.19 3.84
N ALA A 110 -6.12 10.46 2.87
CA ALA A 110 -4.76 9.90 2.86
C ALA A 110 -3.93 10.36 4.07
N ARG A 111 -4.10 11.61 4.52
CA ARG A 111 -3.45 12.14 5.73
C ARG A 111 -3.95 11.43 6.99
N GLU A 112 -5.27 11.30 7.16
CA GLU A 112 -5.84 10.56 8.31
C GLU A 112 -5.39 9.09 8.32
N LEU A 113 -5.41 8.41 7.16
CA LEU A 113 -4.92 7.03 7.06
C LEU A 113 -3.43 6.93 7.39
N PHE A 114 -2.62 7.90 6.96
CA PHE A 114 -1.22 7.99 7.34
C PHE A 114 -1.05 8.13 8.85
N GLU A 115 -1.85 8.98 9.50
CA GLU A 115 -1.83 9.19 10.95
C GLU A 115 -2.12 7.91 11.72
N SER A 116 -3.14 7.16 11.30
CA SER A 116 -3.47 5.88 11.92
C SER A 116 -2.39 4.82 11.71
N LEU A 117 -1.79 4.75 10.52
CA LEU A 117 -0.66 3.86 10.25
C LEU A 117 0.58 4.24 11.08
N GLU A 118 0.85 5.53 11.24
CA GLU A 118 1.94 6.03 12.08
C GLU A 118 1.69 5.72 13.56
N LEU A 119 0.46 5.89 14.04
CA LEU A 119 0.08 5.53 15.41
C LEU A 119 0.30 4.05 15.66
N LEU A 120 -0.23 3.18 14.78
CA LEU A 120 -0.03 1.73 14.84
C LEU A 120 1.46 1.38 14.86
N LEU A 121 2.27 2.04 14.04
CA LEU A 121 3.73 1.85 14.02
C LEU A 121 4.36 2.19 15.38
N TYR A 122 4.04 3.35 15.95
CA TYR A 122 4.64 3.81 17.20
C TYR A 122 4.18 3.04 18.44
N GLU A 123 2.91 2.63 18.50
CA GLU A 123 2.41 1.77 19.57
C GLU A 123 3.20 0.46 19.63
N ASN A 124 3.46 -0.13 18.47
CA ASN A 124 4.22 -1.37 18.37
C ASN A 124 5.71 -1.19 18.70
N LEU A 125 6.33 -0.07 18.30
CA LEU A 125 7.70 0.25 18.72
C LEU A 125 7.80 0.47 20.25
N SER A 126 6.75 1.03 20.85
CA SER A 126 6.70 1.32 22.29
C SER A 126 6.43 0.06 23.11
N SER A 127 5.50 -0.79 22.66
CA SER A 127 5.22 -2.10 23.25
C SER A 127 6.47 -2.99 23.28
N SER A 128 7.29 -2.95 22.23
CA SER A 128 8.57 -3.66 22.18
C SER A 128 9.58 -3.20 23.25
N ARG A 129 9.50 -1.95 23.71
CA ARG A 129 10.33 -1.43 24.83
C ARG A 129 9.85 -1.92 26.19
N LEU A 130 8.54 -2.11 26.36
CA LEU A 130 7.93 -2.55 27.62
C LEU A 130 7.90 -4.08 27.77
N GLY A 131 7.86 -4.83 26.66
CA GLY A 131 7.80 -6.30 26.63
C GLY A 131 9.09 -7.03 27.03
N LEU A 132 10.18 -6.31 27.34
CA LEU A 132 11.44 -6.91 27.77
C LEU A 132 11.39 -7.55 29.18
N ARG A 133 10.31 -7.35 29.94
CA ARG A 133 10.18 -7.84 31.32
C ARG A 133 9.42 -9.17 31.48
N GLU A 134 8.68 -9.63 30.46
CA GLU A 134 7.84 -10.86 30.55
C GLU A 134 8.31 -12.02 29.64
N SER A 135 9.35 -11.80 28.82
CA SER A 135 9.82 -12.71 27.77
C SER A 135 10.43 -14.05 28.24
N ALA A 136 10.52 -14.33 29.53
CA ALA A 136 11.23 -15.52 30.03
C ALA A 136 10.37 -16.79 30.19
N LEU A 137 9.04 -16.74 30.01
CA LEU A 137 8.16 -17.87 30.41
C LEU A 137 7.24 -18.50 29.35
N ARG A 138 7.16 -18.02 28.09
CA ARG A 138 6.11 -18.49 27.14
C ARG A 138 6.62 -18.81 25.72
N SER A 139 7.54 -19.76 25.60
CA SER A 139 8.36 -20.02 24.40
C SER A 139 7.63 -20.46 23.10
N GLY A 140 6.45 -21.10 23.15
CA GLY A 140 5.85 -21.71 21.94
C GLY A 140 4.96 -20.80 21.07
N GLY A 141 4.07 -20.02 21.67
CA GLY A 141 3.09 -19.19 20.95
C GLY A 141 3.56 -17.76 20.66
N GLU A 142 4.63 -17.33 21.31
CA GLU A 142 5.15 -15.96 21.21
C GLU A 142 5.90 -15.71 19.90
N SER A 143 6.61 -16.71 19.39
CA SER A 143 7.40 -16.59 18.15
C SER A 143 6.50 -16.36 16.93
N SER A 144 5.40 -17.10 16.82
CA SER A 144 4.42 -16.94 15.74
C SER A 144 3.74 -15.58 15.79
N ARG A 145 3.39 -15.08 16.99
CA ARG A 145 2.78 -13.75 17.18
C ARG A 145 3.76 -12.61 16.88
N LYS A 146 5.02 -12.73 17.33
CA LYS A 146 6.09 -11.78 16.99
C LYS A 146 6.35 -11.76 15.48
N SER A 147 6.27 -12.91 14.81
CA SER A 147 6.42 -13.01 13.35
C SER A 147 5.24 -12.39 12.58
N SER A 148 4.00 -12.60 13.01
CA SER A 148 2.83 -11.96 12.37
C SER A 148 2.82 -10.45 12.58
N GLN A 149 3.22 -9.99 13.78
CA GLN A 149 3.37 -8.57 14.10
C GLN A 149 4.43 -7.89 13.22
N SER A 150 5.62 -8.47 13.11
CA SER A 150 6.67 -7.93 12.23
C SER A 150 6.25 -7.94 10.76
N ARG A 151 5.50 -8.95 10.30
CA ARG A 151 4.90 -8.94 8.95
C ARG A 151 3.91 -7.79 8.78
N LEU A 152 3.04 -7.52 9.76
CA LEU A 152 2.13 -6.36 9.70
C LEU A 152 2.88 -5.03 9.67
N LEU A 153 3.88 -4.84 10.54
CA LEU A 153 4.68 -3.62 10.55
C LEU A 153 5.45 -3.40 9.25
N CYS A 154 5.88 -4.48 8.59
CA CYS A 154 6.46 -4.39 7.26
C CYS A 154 5.47 -3.83 6.21
N PHE A 155 4.21 -4.24 6.27
CA PHE A 155 3.15 -3.71 5.41
C PHE A 155 2.85 -2.25 5.76
N VAL A 156 2.79 -1.90 7.06
CA VAL A 156 2.59 -0.51 7.52
C VAL A 156 3.71 0.41 7.03
N VAL A 157 4.98 0.00 7.20
CA VAL A 157 6.15 0.74 6.70
C VAL A 157 6.08 0.94 5.18
N THR A 158 5.64 -0.09 4.45
CA THR A 158 5.45 0.00 2.98
C THR A 158 4.30 0.94 2.62
N ALA A 159 3.18 0.87 3.34
CA ALA A 159 2.02 1.73 3.10
C ALA A 159 2.36 3.20 3.37
N ILE A 160 3.06 3.51 4.47
CA ILE A 160 3.59 4.84 4.78
C ILE A 160 4.49 5.34 3.64
N ALA A 161 5.39 4.48 3.14
CA ALA A 161 6.29 4.86 2.07
C ALA A 161 5.57 5.12 0.74
N LYS A 162 4.61 4.26 0.36
CA LYS A 162 3.80 4.43 -0.84
C LYS A 162 2.90 5.67 -0.74
N LEU A 163 2.23 5.89 0.39
CA LEU A 163 1.43 7.10 0.64
C LEU A 163 2.26 8.38 0.51
N ALA A 164 3.47 8.39 1.05
CA ALA A 164 4.38 9.54 0.95
C ALA A 164 4.95 9.76 -0.47
N SER A 165 5.09 8.69 -1.25
CA SER A 165 5.49 8.76 -2.65
C SER A 165 4.36 9.29 -3.53
N TYR A 166 3.12 8.94 -3.19
CA TYR A 166 1.91 9.37 -3.89
C TYR A 166 1.52 10.81 -3.49
N HIS A 167 1.48 11.12 -2.20
CA HIS A 167 1.15 12.43 -1.62
C HIS A 167 2.40 13.08 -1.02
N ARG A 168 3.10 13.90 -1.82
CA ARG A 168 4.41 14.47 -1.46
C ARG A 168 4.41 15.31 -0.18
N GLU A 169 3.26 15.85 0.24
CA GLU A 169 3.11 16.57 1.51
C GLU A 169 3.38 15.69 2.74
N LEU A 170 3.18 14.37 2.63
CA LEU A 170 3.44 13.42 3.71
C LEU A 170 4.91 13.01 3.80
N LEU A 171 5.74 13.35 2.80
CA LEU A 171 7.12 12.89 2.69
C LEU A 171 8.02 13.28 3.89
N PRO A 172 8.04 14.53 4.37
CA PRO A 172 8.85 14.89 5.53
C PRO A 172 8.47 14.08 6.77
N ARG A 173 7.16 13.89 6.97
CA ARG A 173 6.61 13.11 8.09
C ARG A 173 7.01 11.64 7.99
N ALA A 174 6.83 11.03 6.82
CA ALA A 174 7.24 9.65 6.55
C ALA A 174 8.72 9.40 6.83
N ARG A 175 9.59 10.33 6.41
CA ARG A 175 11.03 10.23 6.69
C ARG A 175 11.34 10.27 8.19
N VAL A 176 10.60 11.06 8.97
CA VAL A 176 10.71 11.07 10.43
C VAL A 176 10.22 9.75 11.02
N SER A 177 9.05 9.25 10.61
CA SER A 177 8.46 8.01 11.14
C SER A 177 9.34 6.80 10.84
N LEU A 178 9.76 6.63 9.59
CA LEU A 178 10.67 5.55 9.19
C LEU A 178 12.06 5.73 9.81
N GLY A 179 12.54 6.97 9.97
CA GLY A 179 13.78 7.29 10.67
C GLY A 179 13.77 6.82 12.11
N LYS A 180 12.63 6.95 12.82
CA LYS A 180 12.47 6.44 14.18
C LYS A 180 12.51 4.91 14.22
N VAL A 181 11.90 4.23 13.24
CA VAL A 181 11.99 2.75 13.12
C VAL A 181 13.44 2.32 12.91
N ALA A 182 14.14 2.94 11.94
CA ALA A 182 15.51 2.60 11.60
C ALA A 182 16.51 2.86 12.74
N ARG A 183 16.20 3.79 13.65
CA ARG A 183 16.99 4.07 14.87
C ARG A 183 16.54 3.22 16.07
N SER A 184 15.41 2.54 15.99
CA SER A 184 14.90 1.72 17.10
C SER A 184 15.65 0.39 17.18
N ARG A 185 16.44 0.22 18.26
CA ARG A 185 17.21 -1.00 18.57
C ARG A 185 16.35 -2.25 18.78
N MET A 186 15.03 -2.09 18.92
CA MET A 186 14.09 -3.14 19.29
C MET A 186 13.20 -3.60 18.12
N SER A 187 13.42 -3.07 16.92
CA SER A 187 12.65 -3.48 15.75
C SER A 187 13.17 -4.83 15.21
N ASP A 188 12.24 -5.71 14.80
CA ASP A 188 12.57 -6.94 14.06
C ASP A 188 13.43 -6.56 12.84
N VAL A 189 14.48 -7.35 12.57
CA VAL A 189 15.46 -7.09 11.50
C VAL A 189 14.78 -6.84 10.15
N ARG A 190 13.66 -7.52 9.86
CA ARG A 190 12.90 -7.36 8.61
C ARG A 190 12.23 -5.99 8.53
N VAL A 191 11.67 -5.52 9.64
CA VAL A 191 11.01 -4.21 9.74
C VAL A 191 12.06 -3.11 9.65
N TRP A 192 13.16 -3.26 10.38
CA TRP A 192 14.29 -2.35 10.35
C TRP A 192 14.88 -2.19 8.95
N LYS A 193 15.20 -3.31 8.29
CA LYS A 193 15.79 -3.33 6.95
C LYS A 193 14.87 -2.62 5.95
N ARG A 194 13.59 -2.98 5.95
CA ARG A 194 12.59 -2.37 5.08
C ARG A 194 12.45 -0.86 5.30
N ALA A 195 12.43 -0.40 6.55
CA ALA A 195 12.38 1.03 6.86
C ALA A 195 13.65 1.76 6.37
N ARG A 196 14.82 1.15 6.53
CA ARG A 196 16.10 1.71 6.06
C ARG A 196 16.15 1.79 4.53
N ASP A 197 15.69 0.75 3.83
CA ASP A 197 15.64 0.71 2.36
C ASP A 197 14.74 1.84 1.82
N TYR A 198 13.55 2.02 2.39
CA TYR A 198 12.65 3.10 1.96
C TYR A 198 13.15 4.50 2.34
N LEU A 199 13.86 4.67 3.46
CA LEU A 199 14.52 5.95 3.77
C LEU A 199 15.57 6.31 2.73
N GLY A 200 16.36 5.33 2.28
CA GLY A 200 17.32 5.50 1.20
C GLY A 200 16.61 5.90 -0.09
N LEU A 201 15.57 5.15 -0.46
CA LEU A 201 14.79 5.38 -1.67
C LEU A 201 14.10 6.75 -1.69
N MET A 202 13.59 7.22 -0.55
CA MET A 202 12.94 8.54 -0.42
C MET A 202 13.90 9.72 -0.65
N ASN A 203 15.22 9.52 -0.70
CA ASN A 203 16.17 10.54 -1.13
C ASN A 203 16.11 10.80 -2.63
N GLU A 204 15.68 9.81 -3.41
CA GLU A 204 15.66 9.85 -4.86
C GLU A 204 14.20 9.75 -5.36
N PRO A 205 13.49 10.88 -5.47
CA PRO A 205 12.05 10.88 -5.70
C PRO A 205 11.63 10.22 -7.02
N ALA A 206 12.46 10.29 -8.06
CA ALA A 206 12.19 9.63 -9.35
C ALA A 206 12.23 8.10 -9.22
N ILE A 207 13.26 7.56 -8.57
CA ILE A 207 13.36 6.11 -8.34
C ILE A 207 12.29 5.64 -7.35
N CYS A 208 12.04 6.43 -6.31
CA CYS A 208 10.97 6.18 -5.35
C CYS A 208 9.61 6.03 -6.03
N LEU A 209 9.26 6.93 -6.95
CA LEU A 209 8.00 6.85 -7.69
C LEU A 209 7.99 5.71 -8.70
N SER A 210 9.13 5.34 -9.29
CA SER A 210 9.22 4.18 -10.18
C SER A 210 8.97 2.86 -9.43
N VAL A 211 9.55 2.72 -8.23
CA VAL A 211 9.50 1.50 -7.41
C VAL A 211 8.22 1.41 -6.57
N LEU A 212 7.79 2.51 -5.95
CA LEU A 212 6.66 2.57 -5.02
C LEU A 212 5.40 3.18 -5.62
N GLY A 213 5.47 3.72 -6.84
CA GLY A 213 4.32 4.29 -7.52
C GLY A 213 3.24 3.24 -7.82
N PRO A 214 2.01 3.69 -8.05
CA PRO A 214 0.86 2.80 -8.25
C PRO A 214 1.10 1.87 -9.44
N SER A 215 0.69 0.60 -9.33
CA SER A 215 0.89 -0.39 -10.40
C SER A 215 0.05 -0.08 -11.64
N ARG A 216 -1.03 0.70 -11.49
CA ARG A 216 -1.88 1.19 -12.58
C ARG A 216 -2.03 2.71 -12.49
N PRO A 217 -1.85 3.46 -13.59
CA PRO A 217 -2.13 4.89 -13.59
C PRO A 217 -3.62 5.09 -13.33
N SER A 218 -3.96 5.85 -12.29
CA SER A 218 -5.31 6.39 -12.11
C SER A 218 -5.45 7.53 -13.12
N ASP A 219 -6.45 7.43 -13.99
CA ASP A 219 -6.89 8.39 -15.00
C ASP A 219 -5.92 9.54 -15.36
N GLY A 220 -5.29 9.36 -16.52
CA GLY A 220 -5.09 10.45 -17.47
C GLY A 220 -3.88 11.38 -17.33
N ASN A 221 -3.18 11.48 -16.19
CA ASN A 221 -2.09 12.48 -16.13
C ASN A 221 -0.89 12.22 -15.20
N MET A 222 -0.78 11.03 -14.61
CA MET A 222 0.38 10.70 -13.77
C MET A 222 1.34 9.79 -14.54
N GLN A 223 2.02 10.35 -15.55
CA GLN A 223 3.11 9.66 -16.24
C GLN A 223 4.28 9.50 -15.27
N LYS A 224 4.66 8.25 -14.99
CA LYS A 224 5.79 7.93 -14.11
C LYS A 224 7.09 8.46 -14.75
N PRO A 225 7.94 9.19 -14.02
CA PRO A 225 9.24 9.62 -14.52
C PRO A 225 10.03 8.40 -15.01
N GLY A 226 10.57 8.48 -16.24
CA GLY A 226 11.31 7.38 -16.86
C GLY A 226 10.49 6.29 -17.54
N THR A 227 9.15 6.42 -17.66
CA THR A 227 8.34 5.48 -18.44
C THR A 227 8.24 5.95 -19.89
N VAL A 228 8.78 5.16 -20.82
CA VAL A 228 8.65 5.39 -22.26
C VAL A 228 7.27 4.90 -22.71
N ASN A 229 6.48 5.80 -23.30
CA ASN A 229 5.21 5.42 -23.92
C ASN A 229 5.47 4.74 -25.28
N TRP A 230 5.57 3.41 -25.28
CA TRP A 230 5.79 2.62 -26.50
C TRP A 230 4.58 2.55 -27.44
N SER A 231 3.39 2.98 -27.00
CA SER A 231 2.17 2.87 -27.81
C SER A 231 2.11 3.86 -28.99
N GLU A 232 2.93 4.93 -28.96
CA GLU A 232 3.07 5.93 -30.03
C GLU A 232 4.35 5.71 -30.87
N GLY A 233 4.98 4.54 -30.72
CA GLY A 233 6.36 4.23 -31.12
C GLY A 233 6.73 4.33 -32.61
N ASP A 234 5.82 4.76 -33.48
CA ASP A 234 6.11 5.00 -34.90
C ASP A 234 6.34 6.49 -35.24
N THR A 235 6.06 7.42 -34.32
CA THR A 235 6.20 8.87 -34.63
C THR A 235 6.83 9.73 -33.53
N LYS A 236 6.74 9.37 -32.24
CA LYS A 236 7.27 10.20 -31.15
C LYS A 236 7.83 9.37 -30.00
N MET A 237 9.04 9.73 -29.54
CA MET A 237 9.63 9.24 -28.30
C MET A 237 9.56 10.36 -27.26
N ILE A 238 8.58 10.28 -26.35
CA ILE A 238 8.48 11.21 -25.22
C ILE A 238 9.24 10.57 -24.04
N ALA A 239 10.46 11.04 -23.79
CA ALA A 239 11.26 10.64 -22.65
C ALA A 239 11.39 11.80 -21.65
N HIS A 240 10.84 11.64 -20.45
CA HIS A 240 11.06 12.57 -19.35
C HIS A 240 12.43 12.28 -18.71
N ILE A 241 13.50 12.74 -19.37
CA ILE A 241 14.86 12.69 -18.82
C ILE A 241 15.02 13.85 -17.83
N PRO A 242 15.51 13.61 -16.60
CA PRO A 242 15.79 14.69 -15.66
C PRO A 242 16.80 15.68 -16.25
N PHE A 243 16.46 16.97 -16.20
CA PHE A 243 17.26 18.06 -16.76
C PHE A 243 18.74 18.06 -16.36
N TYR A 244 19.11 17.54 -15.19
CA TYR A 244 20.50 17.55 -14.74
C TYR A 244 21.43 16.60 -15.54
N ILE A 245 20.88 15.72 -16.39
CA ILE A 245 21.66 14.86 -17.29
C ILE A 245 21.92 15.58 -18.63
N LEU A 246 21.11 16.59 -18.94
CA LEU A 246 21.19 17.37 -20.18
C LEU A 246 21.95 18.65 -19.83
N GLY A 247 23.25 18.69 -20.17
CA GLY A 247 24.05 19.90 -20.01
C GLY A 247 23.31 21.10 -20.60
N GLU A 248 23.07 22.10 -19.75
CA GLU A 248 22.51 23.45 -20.02
C GLU A 248 21.96 23.67 -21.44
N GLN A 249 20.84 23.01 -21.79
CA GLN A 249 20.04 23.44 -22.93
C GLN A 249 18.79 24.16 -22.40
N GLU A 250 18.73 25.46 -22.68
CA GLU A 250 17.60 26.32 -22.35
C GLU A 250 16.37 25.92 -23.18
N GLY A 251 15.28 25.54 -22.51
CA GLY A 251 14.00 25.26 -23.15
C GLY A 251 12.92 24.76 -22.19
N PRO A 252 11.65 24.70 -22.65
CA PRO A 252 10.53 24.20 -21.84
C PRO A 252 10.72 22.73 -21.43
N PRO A 253 10.09 22.25 -20.34
CA PRO A 253 10.34 20.94 -19.71
C PRO A 253 9.93 19.69 -20.49
N PHE A 254 9.59 19.88 -21.76
CA PHE A 254 9.29 18.85 -22.73
C PHE A 254 10.12 19.18 -23.97
N HIS A 255 11.22 18.46 -24.16
CA HIS A 255 11.94 18.47 -25.42
C HIS A 255 11.48 17.24 -26.21
N ASP A 256 10.94 17.49 -27.41
CA ASP A 256 10.66 16.44 -28.40
C ASP A 256 12.03 15.98 -28.94
N PHE A 257 12.49 14.80 -28.52
CA PHE A 257 13.76 14.24 -29.02
C PHE A 257 13.53 13.45 -30.30
N SER A 258 14.33 13.73 -31.33
CA SER A 258 14.46 12.87 -32.50
C SER A 258 15.52 11.80 -32.24
N PHE A 259 15.37 10.60 -32.82
CA PHE A 259 16.39 9.54 -32.75
C PHE A 259 17.76 9.98 -33.27
N SER A 260 17.80 10.99 -34.14
CA SER A 260 19.03 11.63 -34.63
C SER A 260 19.83 12.35 -33.55
N ASP A 261 19.22 12.70 -32.42
CA ASP A 261 19.84 13.50 -31.36
C ASP A 261 20.55 12.60 -30.33
N ILE A 262 20.20 11.31 -30.30
CA ILE A 262 20.70 10.31 -29.33
C ILE A 262 21.80 9.45 -29.96
N LEU A 263 21.73 9.21 -31.27
CA LEU A 263 22.69 8.35 -31.97
C LEU A 263 23.83 9.20 -32.57
N PRO A 264 25.10 8.87 -32.29
CA PRO A 264 26.21 9.54 -32.95
C PRO A 264 26.12 9.29 -34.46
N ARG A 265 26.06 10.39 -35.24
CA ARG A 265 26.19 10.32 -36.70
C ARG A 265 27.52 9.61 -37.02
N ARG A 266 27.43 8.51 -37.75
CA ARG A 266 28.59 7.92 -38.43
C ARG A 266 29.05 8.84 -39.55
#